data_AF-A0A504J2U9-F1
#
_entry.id   AF-A0A504J2U9-F1
#
_cell.length_a   1.000
_cell.length_b   1.000
_cell.length_c   1.000
_cell.angle_alpha   90.00
_cell.angle_beta   90.00
_cell.angle_gamma   90.00
#
_symmetry.space_group_name_H-M   'P 1'
#
loop_
_entity.id
_entity.type
_entity.pdbx_description
1 polymer ?
#
loop_
_entity_poly.entity_id
_entity_poly.type
_entity_poly.pdbx_seq_one_letter_code
_entity_poly.pdbx_strand_id
1 'polypeptide(L)'
;MKCKLPSSNKTATSGLWVRRKFVPIQLTIHRENQFVNASAKLPFTTAKVIGVLPVVQVEQDCSDTPVPPRLYYGLSDALVDDDRFLQLSTGTEYTTTPPDATLSRDIYSGLYWYYAHPATDTFPYLYEDDFMDQLTDPKIIEVLQEGQCTPVEYYLWSGPFIGYVLITHNEYT
;
A
#
# COMPACT_ATOMS: atom_id res chain seq x y z
N MET A 1 -21.50 -29.15 -15.82
CA MET A 1 -20.81 -30.13 -16.69
C MET A 1 -19.56 -30.63 -15.98
N LYS A 2 -19.33 -31.95 -15.91
CA LYS A 2 -18.14 -32.54 -15.27
C LYS A 2 -16.98 -32.57 -16.28
N CYS A 3 -15.87 -31.89 -15.98
CA CYS A 3 -14.66 -31.93 -16.82
C CYS A 3 -14.10 -33.37 -16.86
N LYS A 4 -14.01 -33.95 -18.06
CA LYS A 4 -13.21 -35.16 -18.31
C LYS A 4 -11.76 -34.73 -18.47
N LEU A 5 -10.92 -35.06 -17.49
CA LEU A 5 -9.48 -34.86 -17.57
C LEU A 5 -8.87 -36.05 -18.32
N PRO A 6 -8.04 -35.83 -19.35
CA PRO A 6 -7.38 -36.92 -20.06
C PRO A 6 -6.41 -37.63 -19.10
N SER A 7 -6.63 -38.93 -18.91
CA SER A 7 -5.86 -39.80 -18.01
C SER A 7 -4.40 -40.00 -18.46
N SER A 8 -4.06 -39.62 -19.69
CA SER A 8 -2.72 -39.73 -20.26
C SER A 8 -1.69 -38.75 -19.68
N ASN A 9 -2.11 -37.74 -18.92
CA ASN A 9 -1.21 -36.78 -18.26
C ASN A 9 -0.89 -37.12 -16.79
N LYS A 10 -1.26 -38.32 -16.33
CA LYS A 10 -0.92 -38.79 -14.97
C LYS A 10 0.51 -39.36 -14.95
N THR A 11 1.48 -38.57 -14.50
CA THR A 11 2.84 -39.07 -14.18
C THR A 11 3.03 -39.41 -12.70
N ALA A 12 2.07 -39.09 -11.82
CA ALA A 12 2.14 -39.37 -10.38
C ALA A 12 0.80 -39.91 -9.84
N THR A 13 0.87 -40.84 -8.89
CA THR A 13 -0.26 -41.62 -8.34
C THR A 13 -1.14 -40.84 -7.35
N SER A 14 -0.73 -39.65 -6.90
CA SER A 14 -1.41 -38.91 -5.82
C SER A 14 -1.58 -37.40 -6.01
N GLY A 15 -1.55 -36.89 -7.24
CA GLY A 15 -1.75 -35.44 -7.42
C GLY A 15 -2.15 -35.03 -8.83
N LEU A 16 -3.19 -34.19 -8.93
CA LEU A 16 -3.55 -33.49 -10.16
C LEU A 16 -2.72 -32.21 -10.26
N TRP A 17 -1.75 -32.16 -11.17
CA TRP A 17 -1.01 -30.93 -11.44
C TRP A 17 -1.84 -30.00 -12.31
N VAL A 18 -2.42 -28.96 -11.71
CA VAL A 18 -3.04 -27.86 -12.46
C VAL A 18 -1.96 -26.85 -12.84
N ARG A 19 -1.52 -26.87 -14.10
CA ARG A 19 -0.66 -25.80 -14.64
C ARG A 19 -1.50 -24.53 -14.82
N ARG A 20 -1.29 -23.53 -13.95
CA ARG A 20 -1.89 -22.20 -14.08
C ARG A 20 -1.06 -21.41 -15.10
N LYS A 21 -1.68 -20.98 -16.20
CA LYS A 21 -1.03 -20.13 -17.20
C LYS A 21 -1.60 -18.72 -17.07
N PHE A 22 -0.75 -17.74 -16.81
CA PHE A 22 -1.11 -16.34 -17.00
C PHE A 22 -1.21 -16.09 -18.50
N VAL A 23 -2.37 -15.62 -18.94
CA VAL A 23 -2.58 -15.21 -20.32
C VAL A 23 -2.81 -13.71 -20.29
N PRO A 24 -1.88 -12.90 -20.84
CA PRO A 24 -2.12 -11.46 -20.97
C PRO A 24 -3.27 -11.27 -21.97
N ILE A 25 -4.27 -10.47 -21.58
CA ILE A 25 -5.42 -10.14 -22.42
C ILE A 25 -5.64 -8.64 -22.33
N GLN A 26 -5.60 -7.98 -23.48
CA GLN A 26 -5.96 -6.58 -23.60
C GLN A 26 -7.48 -6.48 -23.77
N LEU A 27 -8.15 -5.77 -22.87
CA LEU A 27 -9.58 -5.46 -22.96
C LEU A 27 -9.72 -3.95 -23.13
N THR A 28 -10.27 -3.51 -24.25
CA THR A 28 -10.58 -2.08 -24.46
C THR A 28 -12.02 -1.80 -23.99
N ILE A 29 -12.17 -0.98 -22.96
CA ILE A 29 -13.46 -0.49 -22.45
C ILE A 29 -13.69 0.92 -23.00
N HIS A 30 -14.78 1.12 -23.74
CA HIS A 30 -15.17 2.40 -24.30
C HIS A 30 -16.28 3.10 -23.50
N ARG A 31 -16.99 2.40 -22.60
CA ARG A 31 -18.08 2.93 -21.77
C ARG A 31 -18.19 2.19 -20.43
N GLU A 32 -18.68 2.88 -19.41
CA GLU A 32 -18.99 2.28 -18.10
C GLU A 32 -20.02 1.14 -18.26
N ASN A 33 -19.83 0.03 -17.52
CA ASN A 33 -20.64 -1.19 -17.60
C ASN A 33 -20.70 -1.91 -18.96
N GLN A 34 -19.76 -1.63 -19.89
CA GLN A 34 -19.72 -2.33 -21.19
C GLN A 34 -19.58 -3.87 -21.06
N PHE A 35 -19.01 -4.36 -19.96
CA PHE A 35 -18.83 -5.78 -19.71
C PHE A 35 -19.46 -6.19 -18.37
N VAL A 36 -20.49 -7.03 -18.43
CA VAL A 36 -21.14 -7.63 -17.25
C VAL A 36 -20.29 -8.77 -16.66
N ASN A 37 -19.49 -9.44 -17.49
CA ASN A 37 -18.56 -10.50 -17.09
C ASN A 37 -17.31 -10.58 -18.01
N ALA A 38 -16.11 -10.58 -17.43
CA ALA A 38 -14.85 -10.67 -18.19
C ALA A 38 -14.72 -11.99 -18.98
N SER A 39 -15.38 -13.06 -18.53
CA SER A 39 -15.35 -14.37 -19.18
C SER A 39 -15.97 -14.39 -20.58
N ALA A 40 -16.91 -13.49 -20.89
CA ALA A 40 -17.58 -13.44 -22.19
C ALA A 40 -16.69 -12.88 -23.32
N LYS A 41 -15.51 -12.34 -23.01
CA LYS A 41 -14.58 -11.73 -23.97
C LYS A 41 -13.23 -12.43 -24.08
N LEU A 42 -13.05 -13.55 -23.39
CA LEU A 42 -11.83 -14.35 -23.52
C LEU A 42 -11.80 -15.00 -24.92
N PRO A 43 -10.70 -14.88 -25.68
CA PRO A 43 -10.55 -15.52 -27.00
C PRO A 43 -10.36 -17.04 -26.91
N PHE A 44 -10.57 -17.63 -25.73
CA PHE A 44 -10.44 -19.05 -25.45
C PHE A 44 -11.46 -19.49 -24.40
N THR A 45 -11.87 -20.74 -24.50
CA THR A 45 -12.76 -21.37 -23.53
C THR A 45 -11.95 -21.73 -22.27
N THR A 46 -12.32 -21.15 -21.13
CA THR A 46 -11.74 -21.52 -19.83
C THR A 46 -12.80 -22.12 -18.91
N ALA A 47 -12.40 -23.09 -18.08
CA ALA A 47 -13.28 -23.70 -17.09
C ALA A 47 -13.60 -22.74 -15.92
N LYS A 48 -12.69 -21.82 -15.60
CA LYS A 48 -12.84 -20.83 -14.53
C LYS A 48 -11.84 -19.68 -14.71
N VAL A 49 -12.29 -18.45 -14.49
CA VAL A 49 -11.43 -17.29 -14.25
C VAL A 49 -11.29 -17.15 -12.74
N ILE A 50 -10.06 -17.20 -12.22
CA ILE A 50 -9.78 -17.17 -10.76
C ILE A 50 -9.43 -15.75 -10.29
N GLY A 51 -9.11 -14.85 -11.22
CA GLY A 51 -8.87 -13.44 -10.97
C GLY A 51 -8.59 -12.72 -12.28
N VAL A 52 -8.80 -11.40 -12.29
CA VAL A 52 -8.34 -10.49 -13.34
C VAL A 52 -7.31 -9.60 -12.68
N LEU A 53 -6.09 -9.54 -13.23
CA LEU A 53 -5.12 -8.52 -12.86
C LEU A 53 -5.28 -7.40 -13.91
N PRO A 54 -6.01 -6.31 -13.61
CA PRO A 54 -6.11 -5.21 -14.56
C PRO A 54 -4.72 -4.60 -14.71
N VAL A 55 -4.16 -4.67 -15.92
CA VAL A 55 -3.04 -3.81 -16.31
C VAL A 55 -3.69 -2.58 -16.90
N VAL A 56 -3.93 -1.57 -16.07
CA VAL A 56 -4.39 -0.28 -16.58
C VAL A 56 -3.17 0.35 -17.23
N GLN A 57 -3.19 0.43 -18.57
CA GLN A 57 -2.26 1.29 -19.28
C GLN A 57 -2.84 2.69 -19.11
N VAL A 58 -2.50 3.32 -17.99
CA VAL A 58 -2.90 4.70 -17.75
C VAL A 58 -2.08 5.54 -18.72
N GLU A 59 -2.71 6.07 -19.76
CA GLU A 59 -2.20 7.25 -20.48
C GLU A 59 -2.30 8.49 -19.56
N GLN A 60 -1.90 8.38 -18.29
CA GLN A 60 -1.66 9.54 -17.48
C GLN A 60 -0.25 9.97 -17.80
N ASP A 61 -0.14 11.08 -18.54
CA ASP A 61 0.95 11.99 -18.31
C ASP A 61 0.98 12.20 -16.79
N CYS A 62 1.97 11.59 -16.13
CA CYS A 62 2.23 11.91 -14.74
C CYS A 62 2.42 13.44 -14.65
N SER A 63 2.05 14.04 -13.54
CA SER A 63 2.11 15.49 -13.39
C SER A 63 2.72 15.85 -12.06
N ASP A 64 3.79 16.64 -12.12
CA ASP A 64 4.41 17.24 -10.93
C ASP A 64 3.69 18.53 -10.50
N THR A 65 2.43 18.72 -10.92
CA THR A 65 1.55 19.71 -10.30
C THR A 65 1.54 19.50 -8.79
N PRO A 66 1.74 20.56 -7.98
CA PRO A 66 1.73 20.43 -6.53
C PRO A 66 0.44 19.76 -6.05
N VAL A 67 0.58 18.55 -5.50
CA VAL A 67 -0.49 17.84 -4.80
C VAL A 67 -0.41 18.18 -3.32
N PRO A 68 -1.54 18.14 -2.58
CA PRO A 68 -1.50 18.24 -1.13
C PRO A 68 -0.54 17.19 -0.55
N PRO A 69 0.37 17.57 0.36
CA PRO A 69 1.22 16.60 1.02
C PRO A 69 0.40 15.54 1.77
N ARG A 70 0.94 14.32 1.83
CA ARG A 70 0.30 13.19 2.53
C ARG A 70 1.15 12.76 3.71
N LEU A 71 0.47 12.50 4.81
CA LEU A 71 1.02 11.92 6.03
C LEU A 71 0.68 10.44 6.11
N TYR A 72 1.65 9.58 6.42
CA TYR A 72 1.43 8.14 6.63
C TYR A 72 1.78 7.77 8.06
N TYR A 73 0.88 7.07 8.74
CA TYR A 73 1.12 6.59 10.08
C TYR A 73 0.28 5.34 10.34
N GLY A 74 0.76 4.49 11.22
CA GLY A 74 0.06 3.25 11.52
C GLY A 74 0.87 2.31 12.38
N LEU A 75 0.31 1.10 12.54
CA LEU A 75 0.97 -0.02 13.19
C LEU A 75 1.30 -1.08 12.16
N SER A 76 2.45 -1.74 12.33
CA SER A 76 2.91 -2.87 11.53
C SER A 76 3.38 -4.00 12.45
N ASP A 77 3.34 -5.23 11.94
CA ASP A 77 3.89 -6.44 12.57
C ASP A 77 5.42 -6.54 12.42
N ALA A 78 6.01 -5.70 11.56
CA ALA A 78 7.45 -5.60 11.37
C ALA A 78 7.90 -4.14 11.44
N LEU A 79 9.20 -3.93 11.71
CA LEU A 79 9.81 -2.61 11.63
C LEU A 79 9.65 -2.08 10.20
N VAL A 80 9.14 -0.86 10.07
CA VAL A 80 8.97 -0.18 8.78
C VAL A 80 10.18 0.72 8.58
N ASP A 81 11.03 0.35 7.63
CA ASP A 81 12.23 1.09 7.29
C ASP A 81 12.33 1.37 5.78
N ASP A 82 11.27 1.13 5.02
CA ASP A 82 11.19 1.35 3.58
C ASP A 82 9.82 1.97 3.22
N ASP A 83 9.53 2.07 1.92
CA ASP A 83 8.29 2.59 1.38
C ASP A 83 7.09 1.62 1.50
N ARG A 84 7.23 0.48 2.19
CA ARG A 84 6.15 -0.51 2.33
C ARG A 84 4.90 0.03 3.01
N PHE A 85 5.00 1.11 3.78
CA PHE A 85 3.83 1.75 4.38
C PHE A 85 2.81 2.23 3.33
N LEU A 86 3.23 2.46 2.08
CA LEU A 86 2.33 2.78 0.97
C LEU A 86 1.31 1.66 0.70
N GLN A 87 1.64 0.42 1.06
CA GLN A 87 0.73 -0.72 0.97
C GLN A 87 -0.15 -0.87 2.23
N LEU A 88 0.23 -0.21 3.34
CA LEU A 88 -0.43 -0.31 4.64
C LEU A 88 -1.43 0.82 4.87
N SER A 89 -1.20 1.99 4.27
CA SER A 89 -2.00 3.20 4.45
C SER A 89 -2.08 4.00 3.16
N THR A 90 -3.27 4.55 2.89
CA THR A 90 -3.48 5.49 1.77
C THR A 90 -2.97 6.90 2.06
N GLY A 91 -2.55 7.15 3.30
CA GLY A 91 -2.11 8.45 3.78
C GLY A 91 -3.25 9.46 4.00
N THR A 92 -3.01 10.43 4.86
CA THR A 92 -3.90 11.54 5.18
C THR A 92 -3.37 12.80 4.52
N GLU A 93 -4.14 13.37 3.60
CA GLU A 93 -3.80 14.65 2.96
C GLU A 93 -3.95 15.82 3.93
N TYR A 94 -3.10 16.84 3.78
CA TYR A 94 -3.19 18.09 4.52
C TYR A 94 -2.71 19.27 3.67
N THR A 95 -3.08 20.50 4.03
CA THR A 95 -2.80 21.70 3.22
C THR A 95 -1.83 22.68 3.86
N THR A 96 -1.70 22.64 5.19
CA THR A 96 -0.88 23.60 5.95
C THR A 96 -0.05 22.86 6.98
N THR A 97 -0.65 22.53 8.13
CA THR A 97 0.02 21.81 9.20
C THR A 97 -0.32 20.32 9.13
N PRO A 98 0.66 19.41 9.26
CA PRO A 98 0.37 17.99 9.40
C PRO A 98 -0.55 17.77 10.61
N PRO A 99 -1.64 17.00 10.47
CA PRO A 99 -2.50 16.67 11.59
C PRO A 99 -1.76 15.78 12.60
N ASP A 100 -2.25 15.79 13.84
CA ASP A 100 -1.77 14.88 14.87
C ASP A 100 -2.09 13.43 14.48
N ALA A 101 -1.12 12.54 14.69
CA ALA A 101 -1.26 11.11 14.48
C ALA A 101 -1.33 10.40 15.83
N THR A 102 -2.52 9.91 16.18
CA THR A 102 -2.75 9.14 17.39
C THR A 102 -2.89 7.66 17.06
N LEU A 103 -2.08 6.83 17.70
CA LEU A 103 -2.09 5.38 17.60
C LEU A 103 -2.33 4.79 18.99
N SER A 104 -3.41 4.07 19.17
CA SER A 104 -3.73 3.38 20.42
C SER A 104 -4.26 1.97 20.15
N ARG A 105 -3.93 1.02 21.02
CA ARG A 105 -4.43 -0.35 20.93
C ARG A 105 -4.51 -0.99 22.32
N ASP A 106 -5.50 -1.86 22.51
CA ASP A 106 -5.70 -2.57 23.77
C ASP A 106 -4.69 -3.72 24.01
N ILE A 107 -3.94 -4.13 22.98
CA ILE A 107 -2.96 -5.24 23.04
C ILE A 107 -1.59 -4.75 22.55
N TYR A 108 -0.58 -4.91 23.41
CA TYR A 108 0.68 -4.15 23.39
C TYR A 108 1.90 -4.89 22.81
N SER A 109 1.81 -6.18 22.49
CA SER A 109 3.03 -6.95 22.22
C SER A 109 3.35 -7.13 20.73
N GLY A 110 4.60 -6.78 20.38
CA GLY A 110 5.25 -7.19 19.14
C GLY A 110 4.90 -6.36 17.90
N LEU A 111 4.29 -5.19 18.06
CA LEU A 111 4.01 -4.27 16.95
C LEU A 111 5.04 -3.15 16.90
N TYR A 112 5.15 -2.55 15.73
CA TYR A 112 5.92 -1.34 15.48
C TYR A 112 4.98 -0.24 15.04
N TRP A 113 5.19 0.98 15.53
CA TRP A 113 4.57 2.15 14.93
C TRP A 113 5.46 2.67 13.80
N TYR A 114 4.86 3.36 12.85
CA TYR A 114 5.58 4.11 11.82
C TYR A 114 4.92 5.46 11.58
N TYR A 115 5.74 6.41 11.16
CA TYR A 115 5.33 7.77 10.81
C TYR A 115 6.18 8.25 9.65
N ALA A 116 5.55 8.67 8.55
CA ALA A 116 6.22 9.23 7.41
C ALA A 116 5.53 10.51 6.91
N HIS A 117 6.30 11.56 6.70
CA HIS A 117 5.84 12.82 6.10
C HIS A 117 6.88 13.37 5.12
N PRO A 118 6.48 14.24 4.19
CA PRO A 118 7.42 14.90 3.28
C PRO A 118 8.55 15.59 4.04
N ALA A 119 9.77 15.48 3.54
CA ALA A 119 10.93 16.11 4.14
C ALA A 119 10.76 17.63 4.22
N THR A 120 10.86 18.17 5.43
CA THR A 120 10.79 19.61 5.73
C THR A 120 11.87 20.00 6.75
N ASP A 121 11.95 21.28 7.12
CA ASP A 121 12.86 21.74 8.18
C ASP A 121 12.29 21.55 9.60
N THR A 122 11.13 20.88 9.73
CA THR A 122 10.39 20.72 10.99
C THR A 122 10.29 19.26 11.37
N PHE A 123 10.66 18.93 12.61
CA PHE A 123 10.55 17.58 13.15
C PHE A 123 9.40 17.45 14.15
N PRO A 124 8.61 16.37 14.09
CA PRO A 124 7.53 16.13 15.02
C PRO A 124 8.02 15.72 16.41
N TYR A 125 7.13 15.80 17.38
CA TYR A 125 7.30 15.28 18.73
C TYR A 125 6.53 13.97 18.88
N LEU A 126 7.15 13.00 19.54
CA LEU A 126 6.57 11.74 19.98
C LEU A 126 6.18 11.86 21.45
N TYR A 127 4.93 11.56 21.75
CA TYR A 127 4.41 11.38 23.10
C TYR A 127 4.12 9.91 23.34
N GLU A 128 4.90 9.29 24.22
CA GLU A 128 4.81 7.88 24.58
C GLU A 128 5.08 7.75 26.09
N ASP A 129 4.17 7.10 26.83
CA ASP A 129 4.28 6.85 28.28
C ASP A 129 4.62 8.09 29.15
N ASP A 130 3.90 9.20 28.93
CA ASP A 130 4.09 10.51 29.59
C ASP A 130 5.43 11.23 29.30
N PHE A 131 6.25 10.72 28.38
CA PHE A 131 7.45 11.40 27.88
C PHE A 131 7.19 12.05 26.52
N MET A 132 7.76 13.24 26.32
CA MET A 132 7.80 13.92 25.04
C MET A 132 9.24 13.98 24.55
N ASP A 133 9.50 13.37 23.39
CA ASP A 133 10.80 13.42 22.72
C ASP A 133 10.62 13.94 21.29
N GLN A 134 11.55 14.78 20.83
CA GLN A 134 11.57 15.18 19.43
C GLN A 134 12.09 14.02 18.57
N LEU A 135 11.36 13.69 17.51
CA LEU A 135 11.77 12.68 16.54
C LEU A 135 12.90 13.22 15.67
N THR A 136 14.12 12.97 16.11
CA THR A 136 15.36 13.33 15.41
C THR A 136 15.86 12.17 14.56
N ASP A 137 16.82 12.42 13.66
CA ASP A 137 17.47 11.41 12.80
C ASP A 137 16.51 10.53 11.97
N PRO A 138 15.62 11.10 11.13
CA PRO A 138 14.76 10.31 10.27
C PRO A 138 15.54 9.46 9.28
N LYS A 139 14.93 8.33 8.88
CA LYS A 139 15.33 7.64 7.65
C LYS A 139 14.76 8.41 6.45
N ILE A 140 15.63 8.85 5.55
CA ILE A 140 15.21 9.51 4.31
C ILE A 140 14.89 8.44 3.27
N ILE A 141 13.72 8.55 2.65
CA ILE A 141 13.24 7.66 1.60
C ILE A 141 12.64 8.48 0.44
N GLU A 142 12.63 7.90 -0.75
CA GLU A 142 11.97 8.50 -1.92
C GLU A 142 10.60 7.85 -2.13
N VAL A 143 9.54 8.66 -2.13
CA VAL A 143 8.16 8.21 -2.31
C VAL A 143 7.63 8.72 -3.63
N LEU A 144 7.21 7.81 -4.50
CA LEU A 144 6.49 8.14 -5.73
C LEU A 144 4.99 7.93 -5.52
N GLN A 145 4.23 9.00 -5.31
CA GLN A 145 2.78 8.90 -5.20
C GLN A 145 2.15 8.57 -6.56
N GLU A 146 0.98 7.93 -6.52
CA GLU A 146 0.22 7.61 -7.74
C GLU A 146 -0.10 8.90 -8.53
N GLY A 147 0.37 8.95 -9.78
CA GLY A 147 0.16 10.09 -10.68
C GLY A 147 1.29 11.13 -10.72
N GLN A 148 2.32 11.06 -9.86
CA GLN A 148 3.50 11.93 -9.92
C GLN A 148 4.57 11.39 -10.89
N CYS A 149 5.38 12.27 -11.49
CA CYS A 149 6.52 11.85 -12.31
C CYS A 149 7.79 11.70 -11.49
N THR A 150 7.99 12.63 -10.55
CA THR A 150 9.18 12.66 -9.71
C THR A 150 8.88 12.17 -8.30
N PRO A 151 9.69 11.25 -7.75
CA PRO A 151 9.62 10.92 -6.34
C PRO A 151 9.88 12.15 -5.46
N VAL A 152 9.27 12.17 -4.28
CA VAL A 152 9.45 13.20 -3.26
C VAL A 152 10.15 12.58 -2.06
N GLU A 153 11.07 13.32 -1.44
CA GLU A 153 11.74 12.88 -0.22
C GLU A 153 10.78 12.90 0.96
N TYR A 154 10.79 11.82 1.73
CA TYR A 154 10.03 11.63 2.95
C TYR A 154 10.97 11.32 4.11
N TYR A 155 10.64 11.84 5.28
CA TYR A 155 11.19 11.41 6.54
C TYR A 155 10.35 10.30 7.12
N LEU A 156 11.00 9.19 7.47
CA LEU A 156 10.38 8.03 8.08
C LEU A 156 10.99 7.78 9.47
N TRP A 157 10.12 7.64 10.46
CA TRP A 157 10.44 7.12 11.78
C TRP A 157 9.62 5.86 12.04
N SER A 158 10.21 4.95 12.80
CA SER A 158 9.53 3.76 13.27
C SER A 158 10.15 3.32 14.58
N GLY A 159 9.34 2.75 15.46
CA GLY A 159 9.75 2.30 16.77
C GLY A 159 8.88 1.17 17.29
N PRO A 160 9.33 0.46 18.34
CA PRO A 160 8.48 -0.51 19.01
C PRO A 160 7.25 0.20 19.59
N PHE A 161 6.08 -0.40 19.43
CA PHE A 161 4.84 0.16 19.95
C PHE A 161 4.53 -0.40 21.33
N ILE A 162 4.44 0.48 22.33
CA ILE A 162 4.18 0.08 23.72
C ILE A 162 2.75 0.36 24.21
N GLY A 163 1.90 0.92 23.35
CA GLY A 163 0.44 0.95 23.56
C GLY A 163 -0.29 2.24 23.27
N TYR A 164 0.41 3.35 23.40
CA TYR A 164 -0.09 4.65 23.01
C TYR A 164 1.06 5.47 22.43
N VAL A 165 0.82 6.03 21.25
CA VAL A 165 1.73 6.93 20.56
C VAL A 165 0.91 8.10 20.04
N LEU A 166 1.30 9.31 20.41
CA LEU A 166 0.83 10.54 19.79
C LEU A 166 2.01 11.22 19.10
N ILE A 167 1.88 11.51 17.82
CA ILE A 167 2.87 12.22 17.04
C ILE A 167 2.27 13.54 16.57
N THR A 168 2.92 14.65 16.90
CA THR A 168 2.40 16.00 16.62
C THR A 168 3.50 16.92 16.13
N HIS A 169 3.11 17.85 15.26
CA HIS A 169 3.96 18.94 14.78
C HIS A 169 3.72 20.25 15.55
N ASN A 170 2.81 20.24 16.54
CA ASN A 170 2.56 21.39 17.39
C ASN A 170 3.35 21.24 18.69
N GLU A 171 4.04 22.30 19.12
CA GLU A 171 4.54 22.39 20.48
C GLU A 171 3.35 22.55 21.43
N TYR A 172 2.89 21.45 22.05
CA TYR A 172 1.97 21.54 23.19
C TYR A 172 2.78 21.91 24.43
N THR A 173 2.87 23.21 24.72
CA THR A 173 3.39 23.76 25.99
C THR A 173 2.35 23.75 27.09
#